data_AF-A0A7V7YJG1-F1
#
_entry.id   AF-A0A7V7YJG1-F1
#
_cell.length_a   1.000
_cell.length_b   1.000
_cell.length_c   1.000
_cell.angle_alpha   90.00
_cell.angle_beta   90.00
_cell.angle_gamma   90.00
#
_symmetry.space_group_name_H-M   'P 1'
#
loop_
_entity.id
_entity.type
_entity.pdbx_description
1 polymer ?
#
loop_
_entity_poly.entity_id
_entity_poly.type
_entity_poly.pdbx_seq_one_letter_code
_entity_poly.pdbx_strand_id
1 'polypeptide(L)'
;MARGGHSRTDRTRCQRGGGDMIQKRRGPGGNRGHAHAGGLGSRQVYGKISRTGARLPDEWRNRLPSPESYYRKRVVKLGKAQRDGWAQGQCPFHEDRNASFSVNLSHGGWMCFAGCDSGDLVSFHMRYTGLPFKAAARELLGLRA
;
A
#
# COMPACT_ATOMS: atom_id res chain seq x y z
N MET A 1 -44.36 -42.31 30.95
CA MET A 1 -45.42 -41.29 30.74
C MET A 1 -45.08 -40.51 29.46
N ALA A 2 -46.06 -40.37 28.54
CA ALA A 2 -46.13 -39.56 27.30
C ALA A 2 -44.94 -39.60 26.29
N ARG A 3 -45.03 -40.19 25.08
CA ARG A 3 -45.79 -39.88 23.84
C ARG A 3 -45.48 -38.54 23.16
N GLY A 4 -45.03 -38.60 21.90
CA GLY A 4 -45.09 -37.55 20.87
C GLY A 4 -43.93 -37.70 19.89
N GLY A 5 -44.07 -37.74 18.56
CA GLY A 5 -45.19 -37.58 17.64
C GLY A 5 -44.58 -37.43 16.24
N HIS A 6 -44.96 -38.29 15.30
CA HIS A 6 -44.49 -38.27 13.91
C HIS A 6 -45.23 -37.19 13.11
N SER A 7 -44.53 -36.47 12.24
CA SER A 7 -45.14 -35.76 11.11
C SER A 7 -44.49 -36.17 9.80
N ARG A 8 -45.34 -36.71 8.93
CA ARG A 8 -45.10 -37.15 7.56
C ARG A 8 -45.31 -35.97 6.59
N THR A 9 -44.99 -36.30 5.33
CA THR A 9 -45.47 -35.75 4.04
C THR A 9 -44.65 -34.62 3.43
N ASP A 10 -44.60 -34.45 2.11
CA ASP A 10 -44.51 -35.37 0.95
C ASP A 10 -44.17 -34.46 -0.24
N ARG A 11 -43.51 -35.02 -1.25
CA ARG A 11 -43.13 -34.35 -2.50
C ARG A 11 -44.36 -34.05 -3.35
N THR A 12 -44.44 -32.87 -3.97
CA THR A 12 -45.07 -32.63 -5.29
C THR A 12 -44.87 -31.13 -5.61
N ARG A 13 -44.68 -30.60 -6.83
CA ARG A 13 -45.02 -31.03 -8.19
C ARG A 13 -44.40 -30.03 -9.17
N CYS A 14 -43.81 -30.53 -10.27
CA CYS A 14 -43.49 -29.75 -11.48
C CYS A 14 -44.79 -29.31 -12.20
N GLN A 15 -44.83 -28.11 -12.80
CA GLN A 15 -45.60 -27.94 -14.04
C GLN A 15 -45.17 -26.74 -14.90
N ARG A 16 -44.99 -27.03 -16.19
CA ARG A 16 -44.80 -26.14 -17.34
C ARG A 16 -46.15 -25.77 -17.96
N GLY A 17 -46.20 -24.61 -18.61
CA GLY A 17 -47.14 -24.21 -19.68
C GLY A 17 -46.71 -22.81 -20.16
N GLY A 18 -46.56 -22.46 -21.44
CA GLY A 18 -47.15 -22.96 -22.69
C GLY A 18 -48.07 -21.86 -23.25
N GLY A 19 -47.70 -21.19 -24.35
CA GLY A 19 -48.54 -20.17 -24.96
C GLY A 19 -47.86 -19.34 -26.08
N ASP A 20 -48.03 -19.82 -27.30
CA ASP A 20 -47.79 -19.15 -28.58
C ASP A 20 -48.71 -17.92 -28.75
N MET A 21 -48.27 -16.86 -29.46
CA MET A 21 -49.11 -16.04 -30.35
C MET A 21 -48.33 -14.86 -30.96
N ILE A 22 -48.08 -14.97 -32.26
CA ILE A 22 -47.79 -13.89 -33.20
C ILE A 22 -48.95 -12.88 -33.26
N GLN A 23 -48.70 -11.55 -33.22
CA GLN A 23 -49.32 -10.57 -34.14
C GLN A 23 -48.94 -9.08 -33.90
N LYS A 24 -48.27 -8.54 -34.92
CA LYS A 24 -48.29 -7.18 -35.51
C LYS A 24 -49.03 -6.05 -34.79
N ARG A 25 -48.37 -4.87 -34.71
CA ARG A 25 -48.96 -3.54 -34.94
C ARG A 25 -47.91 -2.53 -35.44
N ARG A 26 -48.34 -1.66 -36.34
CA ARG A 26 -47.58 -0.67 -37.15
C ARG A 26 -47.55 0.70 -36.45
N GLY A 27 -46.51 1.52 -36.68
CA GLY A 27 -46.53 2.97 -36.36
C GLY A 27 -45.20 3.69 -36.65
N PRO A 28 -45.19 5.01 -36.90
CA PRO A 28 -44.38 5.66 -37.95
C PRO A 28 -43.04 6.25 -37.47
N GLY A 29 -42.25 6.70 -38.44
CA GLY A 29 -40.85 7.13 -38.29
C GLY A 29 -40.56 8.29 -37.34
N GLY A 30 -39.27 8.43 -37.06
CA GLY A 30 -38.69 9.52 -36.30
C GLY A 30 -37.18 9.53 -36.48
N ASN A 31 -36.71 10.19 -37.54
CA ASN A 31 -35.31 10.56 -37.70
C ASN A 31 -35.00 11.64 -36.65
N ARG A 32 -34.38 11.29 -35.52
CA ARG A 32 -33.88 12.26 -34.53
C ARG A 32 -32.62 11.75 -33.84
N GLY A 33 -31.50 12.44 -34.13
CA GLY A 33 -30.41 12.62 -33.20
C GLY A 33 -29.31 11.57 -33.26
N HIS A 34 -28.25 11.90 -33.98
CA HIS A 34 -26.90 11.47 -33.64
C HIS A 34 -26.64 11.90 -32.18
N ALA A 35 -26.76 10.96 -31.25
CA ALA A 35 -26.31 11.19 -29.88
C ALA A 35 -24.78 11.38 -29.94
N HIS A 36 -24.35 12.64 -29.82
CA HIS A 36 -23.02 12.91 -29.31
C HIS A 36 -23.01 12.36 -27.88
N ALA A 37 -22.62 11.10 -27.73
CA ALA A 37 -22.13 10.61 -26.46
C ALA A 37 -20.94 11.49 -26.12
N GLY A 38 -21.20 12.54 -25.35
CA GLY A 38 -20.18 13.35 -24.72
C GLY A 38 -19.35 12.39 -23.91
N GLY A 39 -18.25 11.95 -24.51
CA GLY A 39 -17.26 11.12 -23.88
C GLY A 39 -16.69 11.91 -22.72
N LEU A 40 -17.30 11.76 -21.56
CA LEU A 40 -16.58 11.94 -20.30
C LEU A 40 -15.52 10.85 -20.32
N GLY A 41 -14.39 11.18 -20.94
CA GLY A 41 -13.21 10.34 -20.91
C GLY A 41 -12.95 9.97 -19.46
N SER A 42 -12.65 8.69 -19.23
CA SER A 42 -12.33 8.08 -17.94
C SER A 42 -11.26 8.84 -17.13
N ARG A 43 -10.56 9.79 -17.75
CA ARG A 43 -9.69 10.77 -17.10
C ARG A 43 -10.40 11.72 -16.11
N GLN A 44 -11.67 12.06 -16.29
CA GLN A 44 -12.32 13.04 -15.40
C GLN A 44 -12.77 12.44 -14.06
N VAL A 45 -13.06 11.13 -14.02
CA VAL A 45 -13.54 10.44 -12.81
C VAL A 45 -12.39 10.10 -11.85
N TYR A 46 -11.16 9.89 -12.36
CA TYR A 46 -9.96 9.61 -11.54
C TYR A 46 -8.90 10.73 -11.57
N GLY A 47 -9.24 11.90 -12.11
CA GLY A 47 -8.28 12.97 -12.46
C GLY A 47 -8.07 14.08 -11.43
N LYS A 48 -8.41 13.88 -10.15
CA LYS A 48 -8.15 14.87 -9.08
C LYS A 48 -7.33 14.28 -7.94
N ILE A 49 -6.30 13.50 -8.26
CA ILE A 49 -5.35 13.00 -7.26
C ILE A 49 -4.39 14.15 -6.91
N SER A 50 -4.46 14.58 -5.65
CA SER A 50 -3.80 15.75 -5.06
C SER A 50 -2.35 15.99 -5.50
N ARG A 51 -2.04 17.28 -5.68
CA ARG A 51 -0.69 17.86 -5.91
C ARG A 51 0.36 17.47 -4.84
N THR A 52 -0.08 16.89 -3.72
CA THR A 52 0.75 16.32 -2.64
C THR A 52 1.37 14.96 -2.99
N GLY A 53 0.84 14.27 -4.02
CA GLY A 53 1.23 12.93 -4.42
C GLY A 53 2.27 12.85 -5.55
N ALA A 54 3.02 13.92 -5.83
CA ALA A 54 4.02 13.92 -6.90
C ALA A 54 4.93 12.68 -6.83
N ARG A 55 5.20 12.06 -7.99
CA ARG A 55 6.11 10.92 -8.10
C ARG A 55 7.49 11.30 -7.54
N LEU A 56 8.20 10.32 -6.97
CA LEU A 56 9.61 10.53 -6.66
C LEU A 56 10.36 10.78 -7.99
N PRO A 57 11.37 11.67 -8.02
CA PRO A 57 12.19 11.86 -9.20
C PRO A 57 12.83 10.55 -9.67
N ASP A 58 13.19 10.46 -10.94
CA ASP A 58 14.02 9.36 -11.45
C ASP A 58 15.36 9.28 -10.70
N GLU A 59 15.91 8.08 -10.56
CA GLU A 59 17.18 7.79 -9.86
C GLU A 59 17.26 8.36 -8.42
N TRP A 60 16.12 8.57 -7.76
CA TRP A 60 16.10 9.18 -6.42
C TRP A 60 16.91 8.42 -5.38
N ARG A 61 17.09 7.10 -5.51
CA ARG A 61 17.90 6.32 -4.58
C ARG A 61 19.37 6.75 -4.56
N ASN A 62 19.89 7.20 -5.70
CA ASN A 62 21.27 7.67 -5.83
C ASN A 62 21.47 9.06 -5.21
N ARG A 63 20.37 9.73 -4.85
CA ARG A 63 20.35 11.06 -4.24
C ARG A 63 20.13 11.02 -2.73
N LEU A 64 20.06 9.82 -2.14
CA LEU A 64 19.93 9.66 -0.70
C LEU A 64 21.17 10.19 0.03
N PRO A 65 21.02 10.65 1.29
CA PRO A 65 22.16 11.08 2.07
C PRO A 65 23.10 9.90 2.37
N SER A 66 24.37 10.21 2.59
CA SER A 66 25.36 9.20 3.02
C SER A 66 24.84 8.45 4.26
N PRO A 67 24.76 7.10 4.21
CA PRO A 67 24.27 6.32 5.35
C PRO A 67 25.09 6.53 6.60
N GLU A 68 26.41 6.67 6.47
CA GLU A 68 27.30 6.99 7.58
C GLU A 68 26.87 8.27 8.32
N SER A 69 26.77 9.38 7.57
CA SER A 69 26.39 10.68 8.13
C SER A 69 24.98 10.66 8.71
N TYR A 70 24.09 9.88 8.11
CA TYR A 70 22.70 9.78 8.55
C TYR A 70 22.57 9.01 9.86
N TYR A 71 23.23 7.85 10.00
CA TYR A 71 23.16 7.01 11.20
C TYR A 71 23.93 7.60 12.37
N ARG A 72 25.12 8.20 12.16
CA ARG A 72 25.87 8.84 13.25
C ARG A 72 25.10 9.95 13.98
N LYS A 73 24.12 10.57 13.32
CA LYS A 73 23.26 11.61 13.91
C LYS A 73 22.09 11.05 14.73
N ARG A 74 21.72 9.78 14.54
CA ARG A 74 20.48 9.20 15.08
C ARG A 74 20.68 7.97 15.96
N VAL A 75 21.80 7.28 15.81
CA VAL A 75 22.14 6.08 16.59
C VAL A 75 23.12 6.48 17.70
N VAL A 76 22.70 6.27 18.95
CA VAL A 76 23.50 6.58 20.13
C VAL A 76 24.56 5.48 20.33
N LYS A 77 25.75 5.88 20.80
CA LYS A 77 26.90 4.98 21.02
C LYS A 77 27.24 4.10 19.80
N LEU A 78 27.10 4.65 18.59
CA LEU A 78 27.49 3.94 17.38
C LEU A 78 29.01 3.76 17.33
N GLY A 79 29.45 2.50 17.30
CA GLY A 79 30.86 2.13 17.23
C GLY A 79 31.51 2.41 15.87
N LYS A 80 32.79 2.04 15.77
CA LYS A 80 33.52 2.09 14.49
C LYS A 80 32.97 1.05 13.52
N ALA A 81 33.04 1.37 12.23
CA ALA A 81 32.72 0.42 11.17
C ALA A 81 33.72 -0.75 11.18
N GLN A 82 33.20 -1.95 11.03
CA GLN A 82 33.97 -3.15 10.75
C GLN A 82 34.40 -3.16 9.27
N ARG A 83 35.26 -4.11 8.88
CA ARG A 83 35.77 -4.24 7.50
C ARG A 83 34.65 -4.27 6.44
N ASP A 84 33.51 -4.86 6.77
CA ASP A 84 32.36 -5.06 5.87
C ASP A 84 31.39 -3.84 5.90
N GLY A 85 31.76 -2.75 6.56
CA GLY A 85 30.97 -1.51 6.68
C GLY A 85 29.90 -1.52 7.77
N TRP A 86 29.71 -2.63 8.47
CA TRP A 86 28.76 -2.76 9.57
C TRP A 86 29.30 -2.10 10.85
N ALA A 87 28.44 -1.39 11.57
CA ALA A 87 28.72 -0.78 12.87
C ALA A 87 27.55 -1.06 13.82
N GLN A 88 27.87 -1.24 15.10
CA GLN A 88 26.90 -1.59 16.14
C GLN A 88 26.70 -0.44 17.12
N GLY A 89 25.48 -0.25 17.60
CA GLY A 89 25.09 0.82 18.51
C GLY A 89 23.77 0.51 19.23
N GLN A 90 23.26 1.48 20.00
CA GLN A 90 21.99 1.33 20.70
C GLN A 90 20.81 1.54 19.73
N CYS A 91 19.82 0.66 19.81
CA CYS A 91 18.62 0.79 19.01
C CYS A 91 17.83 2.06 19.39
N PRO A 92 17.43 2.91 18.42
CA PRO A 92 16.59 4.07 18.71
C PRO A 92 15.11 3.72 18.86
N PHE A 93 14.70 2.48 18.56
CA PHE A 93 13.30 2.06 18.52
C PHE A 93 12.80 1.38 19.80
N HIS A 94 13.70 1.09 20.75
CA HIS A 94 13.38 0.57 22.06
C HIS A 94 14.50 0.92 23.05
N GLU A 95 14.28 0.71 24.34
CA GLU A 95 15.34 0.89 25.34
C GLU A 95 16.39 -0.22 25.23
N ASP A 96 17.55 0.11 24.67
CA ASP A 96 18.62 -0.84 24.42
C ASP A 96 19.85 -0.58 25.30
N ARG A 97 20.18 -1.54 26.16
CA ARG A 97 21.36 -1.49 27.05
C ARG A 97 22.58 -2.24 26.50
N ASN A 98 22.40 -3.08 25.47
CA ASN A 98 23.40 -4.04 25.00
C ASN A 98 23.85 -3.78 23.56
N ALA A 99 23.46 -2.65 22.96
CA ALA A 99 23.79 -2.29 21.59
C ALA A 99 23.35 -3.37 20.58
N SER A 100 22.10 -3.78 20.62
CA SER A 100 21.49 -4.77 19.74
C SER A 100 21.26 -4.31 18.29
N PHE A 101 21.66 -3.09 17.94
CA PHE A 101 21.37 -2.47 16.66
C PHE A 101 22.60 -2.41 15.76
N SER A 102 22.51 -2.98 14.56
CA SER A 102 23.57 -2.95 13.57
C SER A 102 23.14 -2.20 12.31
N VAL A 103 24.04 -1.36 11.79
CA VAL A 103 23.85 -0.58 10.57
C VAL A 103 25.05 -0.73 9.65
N ASN A 104 24.81 -0.78 8.35
CA ASN A 104 25.85 -0.71 7.35
C ASN A 104 26.03 0.73 6.88
N LEU A 105 27.21 1.30 7.13
CA LEU A 105 27.51 2.71 6.84
C LEU A 105 27.79 2.96 5.34
N SER A 106 27.95 1.90 4.53
CA SER A 106 28.19 1.98 3.09
C SER A 106 26.88 1.91 2.31
N HIS A 107 26.11 0.81 2.43
CA HIS A 107 24.89 0.60 1.65
C HIS A 107 23.59 0.99 2.40
N GLY A 108 23.69 1.36 3.68
CA GLY A 108 22.56 1.85 4.47
C GLY A 108 21.58 0.79 4.96
N GLY A 109 21.98 -0.47 5.01
CA GLY A 109 21.17 -1.52 5.65
C GLY A 109 21.17 -1.37 7.16
N TRP A 110 20.12 -1.87 7.82
CA TRP A 110 20.04 -1.91 9.28
C TRP A 110 19.30 -3.16 9.76
N MET A 111 19.60 -3.58 10.99
CA MET A 111 18.96 -4.70 11.66
C MET A 111 19.00 -4.50 13.16
N CYS A 112 17.88 -4.78 13.82
CA CYS A 112 17.80 -4.88 15.26
C CYS A 112 17.69 -6.35 15.70
N PHE A 113 18.67 -6.87 16.44
CA PHE A 113 18.68 -8.25 16.91
C PHE A 113 17.72 -8.51 18.08
N ALA A 114 17.14 -7.46 18.68
CA ALA A 114 16.12 -7.56 19.72
C ALA A 114 14.68 -7.67 19.17
N GLY A 115 14.51 -7.76 17.84
CA GLY A 115 13.20 -8.03 17.23
C GLY A 115 12.39 -6.81 16.81
N CYS A 116 13.02 -5.63 16.66
CA CYS A 116 12.29 -4.47 16.13
C CYS A 116 11.95 -4.64 14.65
N ASP A 117 12.98 -4.65 13.80
CA ASP A 117 12.88 -4.83 12.35
C ASP A 117 14.28 -4.85 11.73
N SER A 118 14.31 -4.98 10.41
CA SER A 118 15.47 -4.75 9.55
C SER A 118 15.05 -4.14 8.22
N GLY A 119 16.00 -3.56 7.48
CA GLY A 119 15.71 -3.00 6.16
C GLY A 119 16.81 -2.09 5.62
N ASP A 120 16.44 -1.18 4.73
CA ASP A 120 17.28 -0.14 4.14
C ASP A 120 17.18 1.22 4.86
N LEU A 121 17.91 2.21 4.36
CA LEU A 121 17.94 3.56 4.92
C LEU A 121 16.55 4.21 4.97
N VAL A 122 15.71 3.93 3.95
CA VAL A 122 14.38 4.51 3.82
C VAL A 122 13.42 3.88 4.84
N SER A 123 13.42 2.56 4.97
CA SER A 123 12.61 1.86 5.99
C SER A 123 13.02 2.25 7.41
N PHE A 124 14.31 2.47 7.68
CA PHE A 124 14.75 3.06 8.94
C PHE A 124 14.12 4.43 9.15
N HIS A 125 14.20 5.32 8.15
CA HIS A 125 13.66 6.67 8.26
C HIS A 125 12.14 6.69 8.41
N MET A 126 11.43 5.80 7.72
CA MET A 126 9.99 5.59 7.91
C MET A 126 9.68 5.21 9.35
N ARG A 127 10.41 4.24 9.92
CA ARG A 127 10.17 3.80 11.29
C ARG A 127 10.57 4.84 12.32
N TYR A 128 11.60 5.63 12.03
CA TYR A 128 12.07 6.73 12.89
C TYR A 128 11.11 7.93 12.91
N THR A 129 10.45 8.23 11.79
CA THR A 129 9.57 9.41 11.66
C THR A 129 8.08 9.09 11.71
N GLY A 130 7.69 7.82 11.54
CA GLY A 130 6.30 7.41 11.34
C GLY A 130 5.73 7.78 9.97
N LEU A 131 6.55 8.27 9.03
CA LEU A 131 6.09 8.69 7.71
C LEU A 131 5.88 7.51 6.75
N PRO A 132 4.88 7.60 5.85
CA PRO A 132 4.74 6.65 4.76
C PRO A 132 5.91 6.76 3.77
N PHE A 133 6.21 5.68 3.06
CA PHE A 133 7.38 5.54 2.18
C PHE A 133 7.68 6.77 1.30
N LYS A 134 6.67 7.28 0.57
CA LYS A 134 6.87 8.43 -0.34
C LYS A 134 7.24 9.71 0.42
N ALA A 135 6.63 9.95 1.58
CA ALA A 135 6.95 11.13 2.39
C ALA A 135 8.36 11.00 3.00
N ALA A 136 8.70 9.82 3.54
CA ALA A 136 10.03 9.52 4.07
C ALA A 136 11.13 9.69 3.01
N ALA A 137 10.93 9.14 1.80
CA ALA A 137 11.88 9.30 0.72
C ALA A 137 12.06 10.76 0.30
N ARG A 138 10.97 11.55 0.24
CA ARG A 138 11.06 12.98 -0.07
C ARG A 138 11.82 13.77 1.01
N GLU A 139 11.60 13.44 2.27
CA GLU A 139 12.32 14.08 3.37
C GLU A 139 13.82 13.79 3.33
N LEU A 140 14.20 12.53 3.06
CA LEU A 140 15.60 12.15 2.85
C LEU A 140 16.24 12.89 1.66
N LEU A 141 15.46 13.21 0.61
CA LEU A 141 15.91 13.96 -0.55
C LEU A 141 15.94 15.49 -0.34
N GLY A 142 15.53 15.98 0.84
CA GLY A 142 15.37 17.42 1.09
C GLY A 142 14.20 18.06 0.31
N LEU A 143 13.31 17.26 -0.29
CA LEU A 143 12.14 17.69 -1.03
C LEU A 143 10.96 17.92 -0.07
N ARG A 144 11.14 18.85 0.88
CA ARG A 144 10.06 19.26 1.78
C ARG A 144 8.93 19.90 0.97
N ALA A 145 7.69 19.53 1.31
CA ALA A 145 6.48 20.10 0.72
C ALA A 145 6.19 21.49 1.31
#